data_AF-A0A4Q3J6S3-F1
#
_entry.id   AF-A0A4Q3J6S3-F1
#
_cell.length_a   1.000
_cell.length_b   1.000
_cell.length_c   1.000
_cell.angle_alpha   90.00
_cell.angle_beta   90.00
_cell.angle_gamma   90.00
#
_symmetry.space_group_name_H-M   'P 1'
#
loop_
_entity.id
_entity.type
_entity.pdbx_description
1 polymer ?
#
loop_
_entity_poly.entity_id
_entity_poly.type
_entity_poly.pdbx_seq_one_letter_code
_entity_poly.pdbx_strand_id
1 'polypeptide(L)'
;RVTALHAATRWTDHARQAATYRQGRVLLAGDAAHVHPPFGGQGLNLGLLDATNLGWKLAATVRGRAPAGLLDTYTTERHPVAARALDATRAQIALMRPDPQSGAMRRIVAELMTTSPEVNRYFGELNTGVTVRHDLGDDDPLVGRLVADAALTIDDAPARLYAQMHDGRGLLVDGEPAGPVNRDRPAGPASDEPAGLAAAWAAHVRTVRAPGSRSMLVRPDGCIAWAGRPGGLRPALERWFGSP
;
A
#
# COMPACT_ATOMS: atom_id res chain seq x y z
N ARG A 1 -30.05 40.05 -1.47
CA ARG A 1 -28.76 40.77 -1.61
C ARG A 1 -27.74 39.99 -0.80
N VAL A 2 -26.63 39.52 -1.39
CA VAL A 2 -25.55 38.91 -0.61
C VAL A 2 -24.89 40.03 0.21
N THR A 3 -24.84 39.89 1.54
CA THR A 3 -24.32 40.91 2.47
C THR A 3 -22.89 40.64 2.95
N ALA A 4 -22.40 39.40 2.82
CA ALA A 4 -21.00 39.04 3.06
C ALA A 4 -20.58 37.79 2.27
N LEU A 5 -19.33 37.76 1.84
CA LEU A 5 -18.64 36.60 1.26
C LEU A 5 -17.35 36.38 2.06
N HIS A 6 -17.24 35.23 2.75
CA HIS A 6 -16.08 34.92 3.58
C HIS A 6 -14.94 34.29 2.77
N ALA A 7 -15.27 33.42 1.82
CA ALA A 7 -14.29 32.81 0.92
C ALA A 7 -14.97 32.38 -0.39
N ALA A 8 -14.23 32.48 -1.49
CA ALA A 8 -14.58 31.89 -2.77
C ALA A 8 -13.31 31.31 -3.39
N THR A 9 -13.40 30.06 -3.85
CA THR A 9 -12.32 29.39 -4.55
C THR A 9 -12.83 28.83 -5.87
N ARG A 10 -11.95 28.76 -6.86
CA ARG A 10 -12.21 28.13 -8.15
C ARG A 10 -11.22 27.02 -8.36
N TRP A 11 -11.71 25.88 -8.82
CA TRP A 11 -10.92 24.73 -9.24
C TRP A 11 -11.40 24.27 -10.62
N THR A 12 -10.58 23.48 -11.29
CA THR A 12 -10.87 22.93 -12.63
C THR A 12 -10.60 21.44 -12.65
N ASP A 13 -10.78 20.81 -13.81
CA ASP A 13 -10.61 19.39 -14.02
C ASP A 13 -9.18 18.98 -14.45
N HIS A 14 -8.16 19.80 -14.18
CA HIS A 14 -6.78 19.48 -14.54
C HIS A 14 -6.35 18.15 -13.90
N ALA A 15 -5.96 17.20 -14.76
CA ALA A 15 -5.39 15.91 -14.38
C ALA A 15 -3.97 15.80 -14.94
N ARG A 16 -2.96 16.11 -14.11
CA ARG A 16 -1.53 16.13 -14.49
C ARG A 16 -0.71 15.36 -13.48
N GLN A 17 0.36 14.72 -13.96
CA GLN A 17 1.27 13.94 -13.15
C GLN A 17 2.71 14.20 -13.61
N ALA A 18 3.63 14.28 -12.65
CA ALA A 18 5.06 14.36 -12.90
C ALA A 18 5.56 13.07 -13.57
N ALA A 19 6.39 13.18 -14.61
CA ALA A 19 6.89 12.03 -15.37
C ALA A 19 7.76 11.07 -14.53
N THR A 20 8.36 11.58 -13.45
CA THR A 20 9.07 10.78 -12.43
C THR A 20 8.89 11.44 -11.07
N TYR A 21 8.89 10.64 -10.01
CA TYR A 21 8.78 11.15 -8.64
C TYR A 21 10.16 11.35 -7.99
N ARG A 22 11.23 10.93 -8.67
CA ARG A 22 12.61 11.11 -8.22
C ARG A 22 13.50 11.54 -9.38
N GLN A 23 14.32 12.55 -9.13
CA GLN A 23 15.44 12.94 -9.97
C GLN A 23 16.67 13.17 -9.08
N GLY A 24 17.55 12.16 -8.99
CA GLY A 24 18.71 12.19 -8.10
C GLY A 24 18.30 12.32 -6.63
N ARG A 25 18.51 13.52 -6.05
CA ARG A 25 18.22 13.86 -4.64
C ARG A 25 16.95 14.71 -4.47
N VAL A 26 16.25 15.02 -5.56
CA VAL A 26 14.98 15.74 -5.54
C VAL A 26 13.84 14.75 -5.72
N LEU A 27 12.83 14.82 -4.85
CA LEU A 27 11.67 13.94 -4.85
C LEU A 27 10.38 14.76 -4.75
N LEU A 28 9.32 14.29 -5.38
CA LEU A 28 7.99 14.92 -5.39
C LEU A 28 6.96 13.99 -4.75
N ALA A 29 6.05 14.54 -3.94
CA ALA A 29 4.97 13.80 -3.29
C ALA A 29 3.68 14.66 -3.25
N GLY A 30 2.52 14.01 -3.21
CA GLY A 30 1.21 14.70 -3.16
C GLY A 30 0.99 15.59 -4.39
N ASP A 31 0.34 16.75 -4.19
CA ASP A 31 -0.03 17.66 -5.29
C ASP A 31 1.16 18.17 -6.12
N ALA A 32 2.38 18.13 -5.58
CA ALA A 32 3.59 18.43 -6.36
C ALA A 32 3.91 17.35 -7.41
N ALA A 33 3.49 16.11 -7.17
CA ALA A 33 3.68 14.97 -8.05
C ALA A 33 2.45 14.68 -8.93
N HIS A 34 1.24 14.97 -8.46
CA HIS A 34 0.01 14.71 -9.20
C HIS A 34 -1.11 15.63 -8.74
N VAL A 35 -1.81 16.25 -9.70
CA VAL A 35 -3.03 17.01 -9.44
C VAL A 35 -4.16 16.39 -10.24
N HIS A 36 -5.31 16.24 -9.60
CA HIS A 36 -6.52 15.76 -10.23
C HIS A 36 -7.75 16.42 -9.60
N PRO A 37 -8.92 16.29 -10.24
CA PRO A 37 -10.13 16.93 -9.77
C PRO A 37 -10.57 16.34 -8.43
N PRO A 38 -11.21 17.13 -7.53
CA PRO A 38 -11.47 16.74 -6.14
C PRO A 38 -12.60 15.71 -5.99
N PHE A 39 -13.15 15.21 -7.09
CA PHE A 39 -14.19 14.19 -7.08
C PHE A 39 -13.68 12.92 -6.39
N GLY A 40 -14.49 12.36 -5.51
CA GLY A 40 -14.12 11.20 -4.67
C GLY A 40 -13.20 11.52 -3.48
N GLY A 41 -12.69 12.74 -3.33
CA GLY A 41 -11.88 13.14 -2.18
C GLY A 41 -10.49 12.49 -2.12
N GLN A 42 -9.92 12.07 -3.26
CA GLN A 42 -8.74 11.21 -3.28
C GLN A 42 -7.39 11.94 -3.12
N GLY A 43 -7.32 13.24 -3.39
CA GLY A 43 -6.03 13.97 -3.48
C GLY A 43 -5.19 13.91 -2.20
N LEU A 44 -5.76 14.35 -1.06
CA LEU A 44 -5.09 14.27 0.24
C LEU A 44 -4.71 12.83 0.60
N ASN A 45 -5.61 11.88 0.36
CA ASN A 45 -5.40 10.46 0.66
C ASN A 45 -4.19 9.90 -0.11
N LEU A 46 -4.06 10.23 -1.41
CA LEU A 46 -2.91 9.83 -2.22
C LEU A 46 -1.60 10.45 -1.70
N GLY A 47 -1.62 11.74 -1.36
CA GLY A 47 -0.44 12.43 -0.82
C GLY A 47 0.03 11.85 0.52
N LEU A 48 -0.89 11.46 1.41
CA LEU A 48 -0.54 10.79 2.66
C LEU A 48 0.09 9.41 2.40
N LEU A 49 -0.45 8.63 1.46
CA LEU A 49 0.13 7.34 1.09
C LEU A 49 1.49 7.48 0.40
N ASP A 50 1.70 8.54 -0.36
CA ASP A 50 3.02 8.86 -0.92
C ASP A 50 4.03 9.16 0.18
N ALA A 51 3.66 10.00 1.16
CA ALA A 51 4.51 10.35 2.28
C ALA A 51 4.88 9.11 3.12
N THR A 52 3.91 8.24 3.40
CA THR A 52 4.14 7.00 4.15
C THR A 52 5.04 6.02 3.39
N ASN A 53 4.84 5.86 2.07
CA ASN A 53 5.71 5.04 1.23
C ASN A 53 7.14 5.58 1.14
N LEU A 54 7.28 6.90 1.02
CA LEU A 54 8.58 7.57 0.86
C LEU A 54 9.36 7.67 2.18
N GLY A 55 8.68 7.99 3.28
CA GLY A 55 9.32 8.42 4.52
C GLY A 55 10.34 7.41 5.06
N TRP A 56 9.97 6.13 5.12
CA TRP A 56 10.86 5.09 5.63
C TRP A 56 12.02 4.78 4.68
N LYS A 57 11.78 4.81 3.35
CA LYS A 57 12.81 4.59 2.33
C LYS A 57 13.85 5.71 2.33
N LEU A 58 13.38 6.95 2.43
CA LEU A 58 14.23 8.13 2.53
C LEU A 58 15.03 8.11 3.82
N ALA A 59 14.40 7.79 4.96
CA ALA A 59 15.09 7.65 6.24
C ALA A 59 16.18 6.57 6.21
N ALA A 60 15.90 5.40 5.61
CA ALA A 60 16.90 4.35 5.41
C ALA A 60 18.06 4.83 4.52
N THR A 61 17.76 5.56 3.45
CA THR A 61 18.77 6.09 2.51
C THR A 61 19.67 7.11 3.19
N VAL A 62 19.11 8.08 3.90
CA VAL A 62 19.86 9.12 4.62
C VAL A 62 20.76 8.51 5.69
N ARG A 63 20.32 7.42 6.34
CA ARG A 63 21.09 6.72 7.37
C ARG A 63 22.13 5.74 6.81
N GLY A 64 22.25 5.62 5.48
CA GLY A 64 23.19 4.71 4.83
C GLY A 64 22.82 3.23 4.95
N ARG A 65 21.55 2.91 5.19
CA ARG A 65 21.06 1.54 5.46
C ARG A 65 20.15 1.00 4.37
N ALA A 66 19.77 1.84 3.40
CA ALA A 66 18.92 1.41 2.31
C ALA A 66 19.68 0.45 1.39
N PRO A 67 19.11 -0.73 1.05
CA PRO A 67 19.62 -1.52 -0.06
C PRO A 67 19.59 -0.72 -1.37
N ALA A 68 20.45 -1.12 -2.31
CA ALA A 68 20.52 -0.50 -3.62
C ALA A 68 19.15 -0.52 -4.32
N GLY A 69 18.75 0.61 -4.89
CA GLY A 69 17.47 0.76 -5.59
C GLY A 69 16.24 0.93 -4.69
N LEU A 70 16.34 0.83 -3.34
CA LEU A 70 15.19 0.98 -2.46
C LEU A 70 14.44 2.30 -2.70
N LEU A 71 15.17 3.41 -2.78
CA LEU A 71 14.55 4.73 -2.98
C LEU A 71 13.96 4.89 -4.39
N ASP A 72 14.46 4.16 -5.39
CA ASP A 72 13.90 4.17 -6.75
C ASP A 72 12.53 3.49 -6.80
N THR A 73 12.28 2.54 -5.90
CA THR A 73 10.96 1.89 -5.80
C THR A 73 9.83 2.87 -5.47
N TYR A 74 10.13 4.06 -4.91
CA TYR A 74 9.10 5.07 -4.66
C TYR A 74 8.37 5.45 -5.95
N THR A 75 9.11 5.70 -7.03
CA THR A 75 8.49 6.05 -8.33
C THR A 75 7.74 4.85 -8.90
N THR A 76 8.35 3.67 -8.93
CA THR A 76 7.73 2.48 -9.53
C THR A 76 6.48 2.01 -8.78
N GLU A 77 6.40 2.27 -7.47
CA GLU A 77 5.25 1.88 -6.65
C GLU A 77 4.13 2.92 -6.67
N ARG A 78 4.45 4.22 -6.59
CA ARG A 78 3.46 5.30 -6.38
C ARG A 78 2.97 5.96 -7.66
N HIS A 79 3.81 6.02 -8.69
CA HIS A 79 3.43 6.62 -9.97
C HIS A 79 2.23 5.89 -10.62
N PRO A 80 2.20 4.54 -10.73
CA PRO A 80 1.04 3.85 -11.32
C PRO A 80 -0.26 4.04 -10.52
N VAL A 81 -0.17 4.21 -9.19
CA VAL A 81 -1.33 4.41 -8.32
C VAL A 81 -2.00 5.75 -8.61
N ALA A 82 -1.22 6.83 -8.66
CA ALA A 82 -1.75 8.15 -8.99
C ALA A 82 -2.26 8.20 -10.44
N ALA A 83 -1.58 7.56 -11.40
CA ALA A 83 -2.04 7.49 -12.78
C ALA A 83 -3.46 6.88 -12.88
N ARG A 84 -3.71 5.79 -12.14
CA ARG A 84 -5.04 5.16 -12.06
C ARG A 84 -6.09 6.09 -11.44
N ALA A 85 -5.73 6.87 -10.42
CA ALA A 85 -6.65 7.84 -9.81
C ALA A 85 -6.99 9.01 -10.77
N LEU A 86 -6.00 9.48 -11.54
CA LEU A 86 -6.22 10.47 -12.60
C LEU A 86 -7.19 9.95 -13.67
N ASP A 87 -7.05 8.70 -14.09
CA ASP A 87 -7.97 8.10 -15.07
C ASP A 87 -9.37 7.87 -14.49
N ALA A 88 -9.47 7.44 -13.23
CA ALA A 88 -10.75 7.30 -12.54
C ALA A 88 -11.50 8.63 -12.44
N THR A 89 -10.81 9.72 -12.07
CA THR A 89 -11.41 11.05 -11.97
C THR A 89 -11.80 11.61 -13.34
N ARG A 90 -11.01 11.38 -14.40
CA ARG A 90 -11.41 11.70 -15.79
C ARG A 90 -12.68 10.96 -16.21
N ALA A 91 -12.81 9.67 -15.88
CA ALA A 91 -14.01 8.89 -16.17
C ALA A 91 -15.24 9.42 -15.42
N GLN A 92 -15.09 9.78 -14.14
CA GLN A 92 -16.16 10.43 -13.38
C GLN A 92 -16.62 11.73 -14.03
N ILE A 93 -15.68 12.58 -14.47
CA ILE A 93 -16.00 13.83 -15.16
C ILE A 93 -16.78 13.59 -16.45
N ALA A 94 -16.35 12.62 -17.26
CA ALA A 94 -17.06 12.24 -18.48
C ALA A 94 -18.52 11.84 -18.19
N LEU A 95 -18.77 11.08 -17.12
CA LEU A 95 -20.10 10.68 -16.67
C LEU A 95 -20.95 11.85 -16.13
N MET A 96 -20.32 12.91 -15.63
CA MET A 96 -21.00 14.09 -15.06
C MET A 96 -21.29 15.20 -16.07
N ARG A 97 -20.85 15.07 -17.33
CA ARG A 97 -21.14 16.08 -18.36
C ARG A 97 -22.66 16.28 -18.51
N PRO A 98 -23.12 17.54 -18.64
CA PRO A 98 -24.55 17.86 -18.70
C PRO A 98 -25.11 17.70 -20.12
N ASP A 99 -24.80 16.59 -20.79
CA ASP A 99 -25.30 16.26 -22.11
C ASP A 99 -26.17 14.99 -22.09
N PRO A 100 -27.08 14.82 -23.08
CA PRO A 100 -27.98 13.67 -23.12
C PRO A 100 -27.27 12.30 -23.13
N GLN A 101 -26.11 12.21 -23.79
CA GLN A 101 -25.34 10.98 -23.93
C GLN A 101 -24.73 10.54 -22.59
N SER A 102 -24.05 11.44 -21.90
CA SER A 102 -23.55 11.21 -20.53
C SER A 102 -24.68 10.96 -19.55
N GLY A 103 -25.84 11.62 -19.73
CA GLY A 103 -27.05 11.35 -18.95
C GLY A 103 -27.58 9.92 -19.10
N ALA A 104 -27.60 9.39 -20.33
CA ALA A 104 -27.99 8.00 -20.59
C ALA A 104 -26.98 7.01 -20.01
N MET A 105 -25.68 7.23 -20.23
CA MET A 105 -24.61 6.40 -19.67
C MET A 105 -24.67 6.34 -18.14
N ARG A 106 -24.86 7.49 -17.48
CA ARG A 106 -24.95 7.58 -16.03
C ARG A 106 -26.12 6.76 -15.46
N ARG A 107 -27.27 6.71 -16.15
CA ARG A 107 -28.40 5.86 -15.73
C ARG A 107 -28.06 4.37 -15.79
N ILE A 108 -27.42 3.92 -16.88
CA ILE A 108 -26.99 2.52 -17.04
C ILE A 108 -25.96 2.16 -15.95
N VAL A 109 -24.95 3.00 -15.73
CA VAL A 109 -23.94 2.77 -14.68
C VAL A 109 -24.59 2.73 -13.29
N ALA A 110 -25.52 3.64 -13.00
CA ALA A 110 -26.23 3.66 -11.72
C ALA A 110 -27.10 2.40 -11.52
N GLU A 111 -27.75 1.90 -12.57
CA GLU A 111 -28.48 0.65 -12.53
C GLU A 111 -27.56 -0.53 -12.24
N LEU A 112 -26.42 -0.65 -12.94
CA LEU A 112 -25.41 -1.69 -12.68
C LEU A 112 -24.87 -1.63 -11.24
N MET A 113 -24.58 -0.44 -10.73
CA MET A 113 -24.12 -0.25 -9.34
C MET A 113 -25.19 -0.60 -8.29
N THR A 114 -26.47 -0.52 -8.64
CA THR A 114 -27.59 -0.82 -7.73
C THR A 114 -27.96 -2.30 -7.79
N THR A 115 -27.83 -2.93 -8.95
CA THR A 115 -28.28 -4.30 -9.20
C THR A 115 -27.17 -5.36 -9.06
N SER A 116 -25.89 -4.98 -9.16
CA SER A 116 -24.75 -5.88 -8.94
C SER A 116 -23.89 -5.43 -7.75
N PRO A 117 -23.88 -6.22 -6.66
CA PRO A 117 -22.99 -5.99 -5.52
C PRO A 117 -21.50 -5.98 -5.90
N GLU A 118 -21.10 -6.77 -6.91
CA GLU A 118 -19.72 -6.83 -7.40
C GLU A 118 -19.30 -5.55 -8.09
N VAL A 119 -20.18 -4.98 -8.93
CA VAL A 119 -19.94 -3.68 -9.58
C VAL A 119 -19.89 -2.57 -8.54
N ASN A 120 -20.81 -2.58 -7.58
CA ASN A 120 -20.82 -1.61 -6.48
C ASN A 120 -19.50 -1.65 -5.70
N ARG A 121 -19.07 -2.86 -5.31
CA ARG A 121 -17.81 -3.10 -4.61
C ARG A 121 -16.61 -2.64 -5.42
N TYR A 122 -16.57 -2.90 -6.73
CA TYR A 122 -15.48 -2.41 -7.60
C TYR A 122 -15.33 -0.88 -7.53
N PHE A 123 -16.41 -0.12 -7.63
CA PHE A 123 -16.35 1.34 -7.54
C PHE A 123 -15.98 1.81 -6.13
N GLY A 124 -16.48 1.15 -5.09
CA GLY A 124 -16.09 1.42 -3.70
C GLY A 124 -14.60 1.20 -3.47
N GLU A 125 -14.06 0.08 -3.93
CA GLU A 125 -12.64 -0.27 -3.84
C GLU A 125 -11.77 0.69 -4.67
N LEU A 126 -12.21 1.08 -5.87
CA LEU A 126 -11.54 2.07 -6.70
C LEU A 126 -11.48 3.44 -6.03
N ASN A 127 -12.57 3.87 -5.38
CA ASN A 127 -12.63 5.18 -4.74
C ASN A 127 -11.80 5.23 -3.44
N THR A 128 -11.86 4.17 -2.64
CA THR A 128 -11.17 4.08 -1.35
C THR A 128 -9.69 3.71 -1.48
N GLY A 129 -9.28 3.07 -2.58
CA GLY A 129 -7.89 2.64 -2.80
C GLY A 129 -7.47 1.43 -1.97
N VAL A 130 -8.39 0.79 -1.24
CA VAL A 130 -8.08 -0.33 -0.33
C VAL A 130 -7.54 -1.58 -1.04
N THR A 131 -7.76 -1.69 -2.35
CA THR A 131 -7.29 -2.83 -3.15
C THR A 131 -6.01 -2.55 -3.93
N VAL A 132 -5.39 -1.38 -3.76
CA VAL A 132 -4.09 -1.07 -4.36
C VAL A 132 -3.09 -2.15 -3.98
N ARG A 133 -2.40 -2.68 -5.00
CA ARG A 133 -1.35 -3.67 -4.88
C ARG A 133 -0.15 -3.19 -5.69
N HIS A 134 0.99 -3.04 -5.03
CA HIS A 134 2.26 -2.79 -5.69
C HIS A 134 2.77 -4.06 -6.35
N ASP A 135 3.32 -3.96 -7.56
CA ASP A 135 4.03 -5.07 -8.17
C ASP A 135 5.42 -5.20 -7.53
N LEU A 136 5.57 -6.21 -6.67
CA LEU A 136 6.85 -6.51 -6.01
C LEU A 136 7.57 -7.70 -6.65
N GLY A 137 7.03 -8.26 -7.75
CA GLY A 137 7.57 -9.44 -8.42
C GLY A 137 7.27 -10.77 -7.71
N ASP A 138 6.14 -10.86 -7.00
CA ASP A 138 5.68 -12.08 -6.34
C ASP A 138 4.22 -12.40 -6.73
N ASP A 139 3.95 -13.67 -7.05
CA ASP A 139 2.62 -14.15 -7.45
C ASP A 139 1.64 -14.30 -6.27
N ASP A 140 2.12 -14.21 -5.02
CA ASP A 140 1.23 -14.29 -3.87
C ASP A 140 0.25 -13.08 -3.83
N PRO A 141 -1.06 -13.32 -3.74
CA PRO A 141 -2.06 -12.26 -3.85
C PRO A 141 -2.02 -11.24 -2.69
N LEU A 142 -1.38 -11.57 -1.56
CA LEU A 142 -1.18 -10.63 -0.45
C LEU A 142 0.04 -9.73 -0.66
N VAL A 143 1.10 -10.23 -1.29
CA VAL A 143 2.32 -9.45 -1.49
C VAL A 143 2.03 -8.22 -2.35
N GLY A 144 2.49 -7.06 -1.89
CA GLY A 144 2.25 -5.75 -2.49
C GLY A 144 0.99 -5.04 -2.01
N ARG A 145 0.10 -5.69 -1.26
CA ARG A 145 -1.08 -5.05 -0.66
C ARG A 145 -0.74 -4.37 0.65
N LEU A 146 -1.52 -3.36 1.02
CA LEU A 146 -1.55 -2.88 2.40
C LEU A 146 -2.22 -3.94 3.29
N VAL A 147 -1.57 -4.25 4.41
CA VAL A 147 -2.11 -5.15 5.42
C VAL A 147 -3.30 -4.48 6.11
N ALA A 148 -4.35 -5.24 6.40
CA ALA A 148 -5.44 -4.76 7.25
C ALA A 148 -5.03 -4.83 8.73
N ASP A 149 -5.74 -4.09 9.59
CA ASP A 149 -5.54 -4.24 11.04
C ASP A 149 -6.11 -5.58 11.52
N ALA A 150 -5.27 -6.61 11.48
CA ALA A 150 -5.63 -7.95 11.88
C ALA A 150 -5.63 -8.09 13.41
N ALA A 151 -6.57 -8.89 13.92
CA ALA A 151 -6.48 -9.41 15.28
C ALA A 151 -5.37 -10.47 15.32
N LEU A 152 -4.49 -10.35 16.31
CA LEU A 152 -3.38 -11.26 16.57
C LEU A 152 -3.50 -11.81 17.99
N THR A 153 -2.87 -12.94 18.25
CA THR A 153 -2.60 -13.43 19.60
C THR A 153 -1.09 -13.43 19.79
N ILE A 154 -0.57 -12.58 20.66
CA ILE A 154 0.87 -12.45 20.95
C ILE A 154 1.05 -12.76 22.43
N ASP A 155 1.94 -13.70 22.75
CA ASP A 155 2.18 -14.15 24.14
C ASP A 155 0.87 -14.52 24.89
N ASP A 156 0.00 -15.28 24.21
CA ASP A 156 -1.34 -15.68 24.67
C ASP A 156 -2.32 -14.53 24.98
N ALA A 157 -2.00 -13.29 24.58
CA ALA A 157 -2.84 -12.12 24.75
C ALA A 157 -3.38 -11.58 23.42
N PRO A 158 -4.65 -11.09 23.38
CA PRO A 158 -5.19 -10.40 22.20
C PRO A 158 -4.40 -9.13 21.87
N ALA A 159 -4.06 -8.96 20.61
CA ALA A 159 -3.33 -7.81 20.09
C ALA A 159 -3.87 -7.35 18.71
N ARG A 160 -3.46 -6.16 18.29
CA ARG A 160 -3.77 -5.59 16.97
C ARG A 160 -2.49 -5.38 16.19
N LEU A 161 -2.51 -5.70 14.89
CA LEU A 161 -1.35 -5.59 14.01
C LEU A 161 -0.84 -4.16 13.95
N TYR A 162 -1.73 -3.17 13.75
CA TYR A 162 -1.31 -1.77 13.65
C TYR A 162 -0.66 -1.24 14.95
N ALA A 163 -1.07 -1.77 16.12
CA ALA A 163 -0.45 -1.42 17.39
C ALA A 163 1.04 -1.84 17.46
N GLN A 164 1.46 -2.81 16.65
CA GLN A 164 2.85 -3.29 16.60
C GLN A 164 3.74 -2.47 15.65
N MET A 165 3.17 -1.51 14.92
CA MET A 165 3.86 -0.78 13.83
C MET A 165 4.20 0.68 14.16
N HIS A 166 3.85 1.17 15.36
CA HIS A 166 4.00 2.58 15.72
C HIS A 166 5.45 3.09 15.77
N ASP A 167 6.44 2.21 15.87
CA ASP A 167 7.86 2.59 15.91
C ASP A 167 8.50 2.76 14.51
N GLY A 168 7.72 2.55 13.44
CA GLY A 168 8.17 2.72 12.06
C GLY A 168 9.19 1.68 11.60
N ARG A 169 9.30 0.54 12.31
CA ARG A 169 10.06 -0.64 11.86
C ARG A 169 9.23 -1.51 10.92
N GLY A 170 9.91 -2.38 10.18
CA GLY A 170 9.23 -3.52 9.57
C GLY A 170 8.67 -4.44 10.65
N LEU A 171 7.64 -5.20 10.32
CA LEU A 171 7.03 -6.18 11.22
C LEU A 171 7.07 -7.56 10.58
N LEU A 172 7.77 -8.51 11.18
CA LEU A 172 7.61 -9.92 10.90
C LEU A 172 6.56 -10.48 11.85
N VAL A 173 5.42 -10.89 11.30
CA VAL A 173 4.46 -11.75 12.00
C VAL A 173 4.92 -13.18 11.77
N ASP A 174 5.43 -13.81 12.83
CA ASP A 174 5.87 -15.20 12.85
C ASP A 174 4.70 -16.09 13.27
N GLY A 175 4.03 -16.65 12.26
CA GLY A 175 2.88 -17.54 12.40
C GLY A 175 3.00 -18.73 11.46
N GLU A 176 1.90 -19.20 10.90
CA GLU A 176 1.86 -20.39 10.06
C GLU A 176 2.38 -20.12 8.64
N PRO A 177 3.10 -21.08 8.01
CA PRO A 177 3.54 -20.96 6.62
C PRO A 177 2.33 -20.94 5.66
N ALA A 178 2.57 -20.46 4.43
CA ALA A 178 1.55 -20.49 3.37
C ALA A 178 1.41 -21.90 2.77
N GLY A 179 0.17 -22.36 2.60
CA GLY A 179 -0.17 -23.64 1.96
C GLY A 179 -0.30 -24.81 2.96
N PRO A 180 -0.57 -26.03 2.47
CA PRO A 180 -0.70 -27.20 3.33
C PRO A 180 0.61 -27.47 4.07
N VAL A 181 0.54 -27.54 5.40
CA VAL A 181 1.67 -27.91 6.25
C VAL A 181 2.01 -29.38 5.95
N ASN A 182 3.10 -29.62 5.23
CA ASN A 182 3.65 -30.96 5.12
C ASN A 182 4.30 -31.31 6.46
N ARG A 183 3.51 -31.89 7.37
CA ARG A 183 3.95 -32.30 8.72
C ARG A 183 5.07 -33.33 8.69
N ASP A 184 5.28 -33.99 7.55
CA ASP A 184 6.34 -34.98 7.33
C ASP A 184 7.65 -34.33 6.85
N ARG A 185 7.68 -33.01 6.62
CA ARG A 185 8.96 -32.32 6.38
C ARG A 185 9.73 -32.29 7.71
N PRO A 186 10.94 -32.86 7.79
CA PRO A 186 11.76 -32.73 8.99
C PRO A 186 11.91 -31.24 9.30
N ALA A 187 11.78 -30.89 10.59
CA ALA A 187 12.08 -29.55 11.06
C ALA A 187 13.47 -29.18 10.52
N GLY A 188 13.53 -28.11 9.73
CA GLY A 188 14.81 -27.58 9.27
C GLY A 188 15.67 -27.20 10.48
N PRO A 189 16.98 -26.97 10.30
CA PRO A 189 17.79 -26.40 11.36
C PRO A 189 17.11 -25.14 11.93
N ALA A 190 17.23 -24.88 13.23
CA ALA A 190 16.58 -23.75 13.91
C ALA A 190 16.91 -22.37 13.29
N SER A 191 17.94 -22.28 12.44
CA SER A 191 18.28 -21.12 11.61
C SER A 191 17.32 -20.84 10.45
N ASP A 192 16.44 -21.78 10.12
CA ASP A 192 15.40 -21.65 9.08
C ASP A 192 14.04 -21.21 9.65
N GLU A 193 13.93 -21.09 10.98
CA GLU A 193 12.75 -20.51 11.65
C GLU A 193 12.68 -19.00 11.35
N PRO A 194 11.50 -18.46 10.98
CA PRO A 194 11.35 -17.06 10.60
C PRO A 194 11.92 -16.07 11.62
N ALA A 195 11.64 -16.28 12.91
CA ALA A 195 12.16 -15.45 13.99
C ALA A 195 13.69 -15.54 14.14
N GLY A 196 14.26 -16.75 14.03
CA GLY A 196 15.71 -16.95 14.12
C GLY A 196 16.45 -16.26 12.98
N LEU A 197 15.90 -16.35 11.77
CA LEU A 197 16.44 -15.66 10.60
C LEU A 197 16.35 -14.13 10.74
N ALA A 198 15.20 -13.61 11.16
CA ALA A 198 14.97 -12.17 11.28
C ALA A 198 15.74 -11.51 12.45
N ALA A 199 16.31 -12.30 13.38
CA ALA A 199 17.10 -11.78 14.49
C ALA A 199 18.27 -10.89 14.04
N ALA A 200 18.87 -11.20 12.87
CA ALA A 200 19.94 -10.38 12.29
C ALA A 200 19.46 -8.98 11.86
N TRP A 201 18.14 -8.78 11.67
CA TRP A 201 17.51 -7.50 11.29
C TRP A 201 16.78 -6.81 12.45
N ALA A 202 16.96 -7.24 13.70
CA ALA A 202 16.19 -6.74 14.86
C ALA A 202 16.24 -5.21 15.07
N ALA A 203 17.27 -4.53 14.54
CA ALA A 203 17.38 -3.07 14.55
C ALA A 203 16.29 -2.38 13.70
N HIS A 204 15.75 -3.06 12.69
CA HIS A 204 14.87 -2.49 11.66
C HIS A 204 13.59 -3.30 11.43
N VAL A 205 13.56 -4.55 11.88
CA VAL A 205 12.41 -5.45 11.80
C VAL A 205 12.08 -5.92 13.21
N ARG A 206 10.87 -5.60 13.67
CA ARG A 206 10.27 -6.16 14.88
C ARG A 206 9.67 -7.52 14.52
N THR A 207 9.99 -8.54 15.31
CA THR A 207 9.36 -9.86 15.17
C THR A 207 8.34 -10.06 16.28
N VAL A 208 7.15 -10.53 15.92
CA VAL A 208 6.11 -10.94 16.88
C VAL A 208 5.69 -12.37 16.58
N ARG A 209 5.63 -13.21 17.61
CA ARG A 209 5.10 -14.58 17.48
C ARG A 209 3.58 -14.52 17.58
N ALA A 210 2.90 -14.96 16.53
CA ALA A 210 1.45 -14.94 16.44
C ALA A 210 0.90 -16.26 15.86
N PRO A 211 0.83 -17.33 16.68
CA PRO A 211 0.28 -18.61 16.26
C PRO A 211 -1.16 -18.46 15.72
N GLY A 212 -1.51 -19.25 14.71
CA GLY A 212 -2.82 -19.17 14.05
C GLY A 212 -3.01 -17.97 13.10
N SER A 213 -2.03 -17.06 13.02
CA SER A 213 -1.95 -16.05 11.95
C SER A 213 -1.06 -16.56 10.82
N ARG A 214 -1.23 -16.03 9.61
CA ARG A 214 -0.31 -16.32 8.50
C ARG A 214 1.01 -15.59 8.70
N SER A 215 2.12 -16.29 8.49
CA SER A 215 3.45 -15.70 8.47
C SER A 215 3.56 -14.64 7.38
N MET A 216 4.03 -13.43 7.73
CA MET A 216 4.21 -12.34 6.77
C MET A 216 5.23 -11.31 7.24
N LEU A 217 5.92 -10.71 6.27
CA LEU A 217 6.81 -9.56 6.47
C LEU A 217 6.08 -8.31 5.96
N VAL A 218 5.86 -7.36 6.85
CA VAL A 218 5.20 -6.08 6.57
C VAL A 218 6.25 -4.97 6.63
N ARG A 219 6.29 -4.12 5.61
CA ARG A 219 7.12 -2.92 5.56
C ARG A 219 6.62 -1.85 6.55
N PRO A 220 7.45 -0.85 6.89
CA PRO A 220 7.03 0.27 7.74
C PRO A 220 5.80 1.04 7.27
N ASP A 221 5.47 0.97 5.98
CA ASP A 221 4.29 1.61 5.38
C ASP A 221 3.04 0.71 5.32
N GLY A 222 3.09 -0.48 5.92
CA GLY A 222 1.97 -1.43 5.92
C GLY A 222 1.91 -2.33 4.69
N CYS A 223 2.81 -2.16 3.71
CA CYS A 223 2.85 -3.03 2.54
C CYS A 223 3.40 -4.42 2.91
N ILE A 224 2.68 -5.48 2.55
CA ILE A 224 3.14 -6.86 2.71
C ILE A 224 4.25 -7.12 1.68
N ALA A 225 5.45 -7.42 2.17
CA ALA A 225 6.65 -7.70 1.38
C ALA A 225 6.89 -9.20 1.14
N TRP A 226 6.36 -10.06 2.01
CA TRP A 226 6.41 -11.52 1.91
C TRP A 226 5.25 -12.12 2.71
N ALA A 227 4.71 -13.25 2.27
CA ALA A 227 3.51 -13.87 2.84
C ALA A 227 3.69 -15.39 3.08
N GLY A 228 4.70 -15.81 3.85
CA GLY A 228 4.75 -17.18 4.36
C GLY A 228 5.27 -18.22 3.36
N ARG A 229 5.74 -17.84 2.16
CA ARG A 229 6.32 -18.77 1.19
C ARG A 229 7.66 -19.32 1.72
N PRO A 230 7.85 -20.65 1.82
CA PRO A 230 9.12 -21.25 2.25
C PRO A 230 10.31 -20.72 1.43
N GLY A 231 11.41 -20.39 2.10
CA GLY A 231 12.63 -19.85 1.46
C GLY A 231 12.54 -18.40 0.97
N GLY A 232 11.36 -17.76 1.00
CA GLY A 232 11.17 -16.39 0.51
C GLY A 232 11.51 -15.28 1.51
N LEU A 233 11.66 -15.60 2.81
CA LEU A 233 11.83 -14.58 3.85
C LEU A 233 13.20 -13.88 3.78
N ARG A 234 14.31 -14.62 3.64
CA ARG A 234 15.66 -14.03 3.56
C ARG A 234 15.78 -13.07 2.37
N PRO A 235 15.42 -13.47 1.12
CA PRO A 235 15.43 -12.55 -0.01
C PRO A 235 14.58 -11.30 0.22
N ALA A 236 13.42 -11.43 0.88
CA ALA A 236 12.57 -10.29 1.20
C ALA A 236 13.22 -9.36 2.23
N LEU A 237 13.84 -9.89 3.28
CA LEU A 237 14.57 -9.11 4.27
C LEU A 237 15.72 -8.33 3.61
N GLU A 238 16.53 -9.00 2.81
CA GLU A 238 17.66 -8.40 2.10
C GLU A 238 17.21 -7.31 1.11
N ARG A 239 16.13 -7.57 0.36
CA ARG A 239 15.57 -6.63 -0.62
C ARG A 239 15.07 -5.34 0.03
N TRP A 240 14.42 -5.43 1.19
CA TRP A 240 13.72 -4.28 1.79
C TRP A 240 14.49 -3.61 2.92
N PHE A 241 15.36 -4.34 3.63
CA PHE A 241 16.08 -3.87 4.82
C PHE A 241 17.60 -3.96 4.68
N GLY A 242 18.13 -4.46 3.56
CA GLY A 242 19.56 -4.58 3.31
C GLY A 242 20.17 -5.82 3.95
N SER A 243 21.48 -6.00 3.80
CA SER A 243 22.23 -7.03 4.53
C SER A 243 22.36 -6.63 6.01
N PRO A 244 22.34 -7.61 6.94
CA PRO A 244 22.47 -7.35 8.36
C PRO A 244 23.86 -6.83 8.76
#